data_AF-A0A1G7AKF3-F1
#
_entry.id   AF-A0A1G7AKF3-F1
#
_cell.length_a   1.000
_cell.length_b   1.000
_cell.length_c   1.000
_cell.angle_alpha   90.00
_cell.angle_beta   90.00
_cell.angle_gamma   90.00
#
_symmetry.space_group_name_H-M   'P 1'
#
loop_
_entity.id
_entity.type
_entity.pdbx_description
1 polymer ?
#
loop_
_entity_poly.entity_id
_entity_poly.type
_entity_poly.pdbx_seq_one_letter_code
_entity_poly.pdbx_strand_id
1 'polypeptide(L)' 'MLAQLKSACYTGLDVYTVSVEIDAARGLPSWDIVGLPDIAVRESKERVHTA' A
#
# COMPACT_ATOMS: atom_id res chain seq x y z
N MET A 1 -5.18 6.70 -12.81
CA MET A 1 -4.66 7.88 -12.10
C MET A 1 -3.41 7.39 -11.44
N LEU A 2 -2.27 7.83 -11.94
CA LEU A 2 -0.99 7.47 -11.37
C LEU A 2 -0.67 8.45 -10.25
N ALA A 3 -0.41 7.93 -9.05
CA ALA A 3 0.08 8.70 -7.92
C ALA A 3 1.30 8.00 -7.33
N GLN A 4 2.27 8.79 -6.86
CA GLN A 4 3.45 8.30 -6.17
C GLN A 4 3.63 9.08 -4.87
N LEU A 5 3.96 8.40 -3.78
CA LEU A 5 4.23 9.01 -2.48
C LEU A 5 5.43 8.37 -1.81
N LYS A 6 6.14 9.15 -0.99
CA LYS A 6 7.21 8.64 -0.14
C LYS A 6 6.63 8.15 1.17
N SER A 7 7.10 7.01 1.63
CA SER A 7 6.76 6.41 2.90
C SER A 7 8.02 5.82 3.54
N ALA A 8 7.86 5.18 4.70
CA ALA A 8 8.90 4.43 5.37
C ALA A 8 8.37 3.07 5.80
N CYS A 9 9.22 2.05 5.74
CA CYS A 9 8.99 0.76 6.37
C CYS A 9 10.16 0.42 7.31
N TYR A 10 9.97 -0.58 8.16
CA TYR A 10 11.03 -1.07 9.03
C TYR A 10 11.26 -2.56 8.80
N THR A 11 12.46 -3.03 9.08
CA THR A 11 12.77 -4.45 9.14
C THR A 11 13.70 -4.67 10.33
N GLY A 12 13.19 -5.32 11.38
CA GLY A 12 13.89 -5.39 12.66
C GLY A 12 13.99 -4.00 13.30
N LEU A 13 15.23 -3.51 13.48
CA LEU A 13 15.53 -2.18 14.03
C LEU A 13 15.87 -1.14 12.97
N ASP A 14 15.96 -1.55 11.71
CA ASP A 14 16.34 -0.67 10.60
C ASP A 14 15.11 -0.06 9.94
N VAL A 15 15.23 1.19 9.50
CA VAL A 15 14.18 1.94 8.81
C VAL A 15 14.62 2.22 7.37
N TYR A 16 13.72 1.98 6.44
CA TYR A 16 13.94 2.16 5.01
C TYR A 16 12.93 3.16 4.46
N THR A 17 13.41 4.09 3.65
CA THR A 17 12.50 4.94 2.86
C THR A 17 12.00 4.12 1.67
N VAL A 18 10.69 4.11 1.46
CA VAL A 18 10.06 3.40 0.34
C VAL A 18 9.23 4.35 -0.51
N SER A 19 9.16 4.07 -1.80
CA SER A 19 8.25 4.76 -2.72
C SER A 19 7.04 3.86 -2.94
N VAL A 20 5.84 4.42 -2.78
CA VAL A 20 4.59 3.72 -3.05
C VAL A 20 3.98 4.30 -4.30
N GLU A 21 3.65 3.43 -5.25
CA GLU A 21 2.99 3.77 -6.50
C GLU A 21 1.58 3.23 -6.51
N ILE A 22 0.66 4.05 -7.01
CA ILE A 22 -0.76 3.75 -7.06
C ILE A 22 -1.21 4.03 -8.49
N ASP A 23 -1.82 3.04 -9.12
CA ASP A 23 -2.59 3.25 -10.34
C ASP A 23 -4.06 2.95 -10.07
N ALA A 24 -4.88 3.99 -10.13
CA ALA A 24 -6.32 3.91 -9.90
C ALA A 24 -7.11 4.18 -11.19
N ALA A 25 -7.89 3.21 -11.65
CA ALA A 25 -8.80 3.36 -12.79
C ALA A 25 -10.26 3.43 -12.32
N ARG A 26 -11.13 4.00 -13.16
CA ARG A 26 -12.58 3.91 -12.95
C ARG A 26 -13.08 2.54 -13.38
N GLY A 27 -13.99 1.94 -12.62
CA GLY A 27 -14.52 0.61 -12.90
C GLY A 27 -15.16 0.00 -11.66
N LEU A 28 -15.23 -1.33 -11.64
CA LEU A 28 -15.66 -2.06 -10.46
C LEU A 28 -14.65 -1.89 -9.31
N PRO A 29 -15.09 -1.87 -8.05
CA PRO A 29 -14.19 -1.82 -6.91
C PRO A 29 -13.33 -3.08 -6.87
N SER A 30 -12.05 -2.93 -7.20
CA SER A 30 -11.03 -3.96 -7.06
C SER A 30 -9.74 -3.30 -6.61
N TRP A 31 -8.99 -3.98 -5.75
CA TRP A 31 -7.75 -3.43 -5.24
C TRP A 31 -6.76 -4.55 -5.01
N ASP A 32 -5.57 -4.43 -5.59
CA ASP A 32 -4.48 -5.38 -5.45
C ASP A 32 -3.24 -4.66 -4.89
N ILE A 33 -2.51 -5.36 -4.02
CA ILE A 33 -1.25 -4.86 -3.43
C ILE A 33 -0.15 -5.84 -3.82
N VAL A 34 0.88 -5.32 -4.49
CA VAL A 34 2.03 -6.08 -4.98
C VAL A 34 3.32 -5.58 -4.33
N GLY A 35 4.43 -6.31 -4.50
CA GLY A 35 5.71 -5.96 -3.88
C GLY A 35 5.95 -6.62 -2.53
N LEU A 36 5.40 -7.81 -2.31
CA LEU A 36 5.57 -8.61 -1.08
C LEU A 36 5.18 -7.84 0.20
N PRO A 37 3.96 -7.27 0.26
CA PRO A 37 3.51 -6.55 1.45
C PRO A 37 3.41 -7.49 2.65
N ASP A 38 3.71 -6.95 3.83
CA ASP A 38 3.50 -7.65 5.09
C ASP A 38 2.01 -7.79 5.44
N ILE A 39 1.74 -8.47 6.57
CA ILE A 39 0.37 -8.69 7.07
C ILE A 39 -0.29 -7.37 7.47
N ALA A 40 0.45 -6.45 8.10
CA ALA A 40 -0.09 -5.19 8.59
C ALA A 40 -0.64 -4.31 7.45
N VAL A 41 0.04 -4.28 6.31
CA VAL A 41 -0.42 -3.61 5.09
C VAL A 41 -1.69 -4.26 4.54
N ARG A 42 -1.76 -5.60 4.53
CA ARG A 42 -2.95 -6.34 4.09
C ARG A 42 -4.17 -6.08 4.97
N GLU A 43 -4.01 -6.03 6.29
CA GLU A 43 -5.10 -5.69 7.22
C GLU A 43 -5.53 -4.23 7.10
N SER A 44 -4.57 -3.33 6.85
CA SER A 44 -4.87 -1.91 6.66
C SER A 44 -5.79 -1.68 5.46
N LYS A 45 -5.64 -2.46 4.39
CA LYS A 45 -6.54 -2.46 3.22
C LYS A 45 -7.99 -2.70 3.61
N GLU A 46 -8.26 -3.70 4.46
CA GLU A 46 -9.63 -4.04 4.89
C GLU A 46 -10.26 -2.93 5.73
N ARG A 47 -9.46 -2.28 6.60
CA ARG A 47 -9.90 -1.12 7.38
C ARG A 47 -10.29 0.05 6.50
N VAL A 48 -9.46 0.38 5.51
CA VAL A 48 -9.74 1.47 4.57
C VAL A 48 -10.97 1.16 3.71
N HIS A 49 -11.20 -0.10 3.34
CA HIS A 49 -12.39 -0.48 2.57
C HIS A 49 -13.70 -0.34 3.37
N THR A 50 -13.65 -0.42 4.71
CA THR A 50 -14.83 -0.34 5.57
C THR A 50 -15.18 1.10 5.99
N ALA A 51 -14.18 2.01 5.96
CA ALA A 51 -14.33 3.41 6.31
C ALA A 51 -14.95 4.24 5.18
#